data_AF-A0A1I8EII6-F1
#
_entry.id   AF-A0A1I8EII6-F1
#
_cell.length_a   1.000
_cell.length_b   1.000
_cell.length_c   1.000
_cell.angle_alpha   90.00
_cell.angle_beta   90.00
_cell.angle_gamma   90.00
#
_symmetry.space_group_name_H-M   'P 1'
#
loop_
_entity.id
_entity.type
_entity.pdbx_description
1 polymer ?
#
loop_
_entity_poly.entity_id
_entity_poly.type
_entity_poly.pdbx_seq_one_letter_code
_entity_poly.pdbx_strand_id
1 'polypeptide(L)'
;MEIAIAVVFLVNEPCSSSRHEIRLQLPRCHVSSNDDPGEIALRFVQYHCRKWPRRTFEVPLWHDNELMMQNRSSNTTSVQFALYCIPLIENEDEFTKLTKIGHFEALSSVSKYCQVDSNCFSVETCHCILQLERWLYDQQRNNTNFLARFFLLPPAKIRIRECAHNPAYEHEHSTLCHNLRKEK
;
A
#
# COMPACT_ATOMS: atom_id res chain seq x y z
N MET A 1 13.31 -22.78 6.60
CA MET A 1 13.04 -21.96 5.40
C MET A 1 11.61 -21.49 5.52
N GLU A 2 11.38 -20.24 5.91
CA GLU A 2 10.03 -19.68 5.99
C GLU A 2 9.64 -19.22 4.59
N ILE A 3 8.57 -19.80 4.05
CA ILE A 3 7.98 -19.38 2.79
C ILE A 3 7.00 -18.25 3.13
N ALA A 4 7.36 -17.02 2.83
CA ALA A 4 6.41 -15.91 2.87
C ALA A 4 5.53 -16.00 1.63
N ILE A 5 4.27 -16.44 1.78
CA ILE A 5 3.27 -16.36 0.72
C ILE A 5 2.74 -14.92 0.75
N ALA A 6 3.07 -14.13 -0.27
CA ALA A 6 2.45 -12.83 -0.46
C ALA A 6 1.03 -13.04 -0.99
N VAL A 7 0.03 -12.61 -0.22
CA VAL A 7 -1.36 -12.54 -0.65
C VAL A 7 -1.73 -11.08 -0.95
N VAL A 8 -2.52 -10.88 -2.00
CA VAL A 8 -3.03 -9.57 -2.41
C VAL A 8 -4.53 -9.53 -2.10
N PHE A 9 -4.96 -8.43 -1.50
CA PHE A 9 -6.37 -8.19 -1.23
C PHE A 9 -7.05 -7.58 -2.46
N LEU A 10 -8.11 -8.24 -2.95
CA LEU A 10 -8.87 -7.84 -4.13
C LEU A 10 -10.34 -7.66 -3.78
N VAL A 11 -10.97 -6.66 -4.41
CA VAL A 11 -12.40 -6.37 -4.27
C VAL A 11 -13.12 -6.62 -5.59
N ASN A 12 -14.38 -7.04 -5.49
CA ASN A 12 -15.26 -7.17 -6.65
C ASN A 12 -15.85 -5.80 -6.95
N GLU A 13 -15.46 -5.18 -8.06
CA GLU A 13 -16.09 -3.94 -8.53
C GLU A 13 -16.83 -4.14 -9.85
N PRO A 14 -18.08 -3.66 -9.95
CA PRO A 14 -18.79 -3.64 -11.23
C PRO A 14 -18.06 -2.71 -12.20
N CYS A 15 -17.84 -3.18 -13.42
CA CYS A 15 -17.14 -2.41 -14.43
C CYS A 15 -17.96 -1.17 -14.84
N SER A 16 -17.36 0.02 -14.81
CA SER A 16 -18.02 1.27 -15.20
C SER A 16 -18.52 1.25 -16.65
N SER A 17 -17.85 0.50 -17.52
CA SER A 17 -18.18 0.36 -18.94
C SER A 17 -19.18 -0.76 -19.26
N SER A 18 -19.43 -1.69 -18.35
CA SER A 18 -20.46 -2.72 -18.54
C SER A 18 -21.10 -3.11 -17.19
N ARG A 19 -22.41 -2.88 -17.05
CA ARG A 19 -23.16 -3.18 -15.82
C ARG A 19 -23.24 -4.68 -15.47
N HIS A 20 -22.66 -5.55 -16.29
CA HIS A 20 -22.78 -7.01 -16.18
C HIS A 20 -21.44 -7.73 -15.99
N GLU A 21 -20.31 -7.02 -16.05
CA GLU A 21 -18.98 -7.62 -15.89
C GLU A 21 -18.39 -7.18 -14.55
N ILE A 22 -18.30 -8.14 -13.62
CA ILE A 22 -17.62 -7.93 -12.34
C ILE A 22 -16.15 -8.26 -12.56
N ARG A 23 -15.27 -7.29 -12.29
CA ARG A 23 -13.82 -7.50 -12.37
C ARG A 23 -13.20 -7.40 -10.99
N LEU A 24 -12.15 -8.18 -10.80
CA LEU A 24 -11.32 -8.11 -9.61
C LEU A 24 -10.42 -6.89 -9.72
N GLN A 25 -10.40 -6.08 -8.67
CA GLN A 25 -9.61 -4.85 -8.62
C GLN A 25 -8.89 -4.71 -7.28
N LEU A 26 -7.77 -3.99 -7.29
CA LEU A 26 -7.17 -3.49 -6.06
C LEU A 26 -8.08 -2.40 -5.47
N PRO A 27 -8.22 -2.30 -4.13
CA PRO A 27 -8.98 -1.23 -3.50
C PRO A 27 -8.48 0.15 -3.93
N ARG A 28 -9.42 1.07 -4.18
CA ARG A 28 -9.12 2.44 -4.59
C ARG A 28 -9.61 3.43 -3.54
N CYS A 29 -8.84 4.48 -3.34
CA CYS A 29 -9.19 5.58 -2.46
C CYS A 29 -8.94 6.89 -3.21
N HIS A 30 -9.88 7.83 -3.12
CA HIS A 30 -9.66 9.18 -3.60
C HIS A 30 -8.85 9.95 -2.56
N VAL A 31 -7.78 10.60 -3.00
CA VAL A 31 -6.92 11.44 -2.14
C VAL A 31 -7.17 12.90 -2.49
N SER A 32 -7.48 13.74 -1.50
CA SER A 32 -7.59 15.18 -1.73
C SER A 32 -6.21 15.81 -1.90
N SER A 33 -6.13 17.02 -2.47
CA SER A 33 -4.85 17.67 -2.77
C SER A 33 -3.96 17.92 -1.55
N ASN A 34 -4.52 17.90 -0.34
CA ASN A 34 -3.83 18.22 0.89
C ASN A 34 -3.57 16.99 1.79
N ASP A 35 -4.06 15.81 1.39
CA ASP A 35 -3.92 14.59 2.17
C ASP A 35 -2.67 13.80 1.76
N ASP A 36 -2.04 13.14 2.72
CA ASP A 36 -0.97 12.18 2.46
C ASP A 36 -1.57 10.85 1.93
N PRO A 37 -1.24 10.41 0.71
CA PRO A 37 -1.81 9.18 0.14
C PRO A 37 -1.49 7.93 0.97
N GLY A 38 -0.32 7.89 1.61
CA GLY A 38 0.09 6.80 2.48
C GLY A 38 -0.79 6.69 3.72
N GLU A 39 -1.10 7.83 4.36
CA GLU A 39 -2.01 7.90 5.50
C GLU A 39 -3.44 7.54 5.11
N ILE A 40 -3.92 7.99 3.95
CA ILE A 40 -5.24 7.58 3.43
C ILE A 40 -5.32 6.07 3.23
N ALA A 41 -4.30 5.45 2.65
CA ALA A 41 -4.24 4.00 2.47
C ALA A 41 -4.26 3.25 3.83
N LEU A 42 -3.54 3.75 4.84
CA LEU A 42 -3.56 3.18 6.19
C LEU A 42 -4.94 3.32 6.85
N ARG A 43 -5.57 4.48 6.72
CA ARG A 43 -6.91 4.76 7.27
C ARG A 43 -7.98 3.88 6.64
N PHE A 44 -7.87 3.55 5.35
CA PHE A 44 -8.77 2.60 4.70
C PHE A 44 -8.76 1.25 5.43
N VAL A 45 -7.57 0.67 5.66
CA VAL A 45 -7.46 -0.61 6.37
C VAL A 45 -7.92 -0.47 7.82
N GLN A 46 -7.55 0.62 8.48
CA GLN A 46 -7.98 0.90 9.86
C GLN A 46 -9.51 0.97 9.98
N TYR A 47 -10.19 1.62 9.04
CA TYR A 47 -11.64 1.73 9.03
C TYR A 47 -12.32 0.36 8.99
N HIS A 48 -11.84 -0.54 8.12
CA HIS A 48 -12.43 -1.87 7.96
C HIS A 48 -12.03 -2.85 9.08
N CYS A 49 -10.82 -2.74 9.62
CA CYS A 49 -10.29 -3.71 10.58
C CYS A 49 -10.45 -3.27 12.03
N ARG A 50 -10.64 -1.96 12.25
CA ARG A 50 -10.53 -1.26 13.56
C ARG A 50 -9.14 -1.37 14.18
N LYS A 51 -8.12 -1.64 13.37
CA LYS A 51 -6.73 -1.80 13.78
C LYS A 51 -5.80 -1.01 12.88
N TRP A 52 -4.84 -0.31 13.47
CA TRP A 52 -3.81 0.39 12.71
C TRP A 52 -2.83 -0.61 12.07
N PRO A 53 -2.66 -0.58 10.74
CA PRO A 53 -1.59 -1.35 10.10
C PRO A 53 -0.23 -0.85 10.53
N ARG A 54 0.79 -1.71 10.38
CA ARG A 54 2.13 -1.42 10.91
C ARG A 54 2.85 -0.30 10.16
N ARG A 55 2.55 -0.14 8.88
CA ARG A 55 3.22 0.74 7.91
C ARG A 55 2.57 0.65 6.54
N THR A 56 2.98 1.53 5.65
CA THR A 56 2.66 1.54 4.23
C THR A 56 3.95 1.78 3.44
N PHE A 57 4.00 1.30 2.20
CA PHE A 57 5.11 1.54 1.27
C PHE A 57 4.55 1.91 -0.10
N GLU A 58 5.10 2.96 -0.69
CA GLU A 58 4.84 3.26 -2.09
C GLU A 58 5.61 2.28 -2.98
N VAL A 59 4.91 1.69 -3.94
CA VAL A 59 5.46 0.81 -4.95
C VAL A 59 5.69 1.65 -6.22
N PRO A 60 6.94 1.75 -6.72
CA PRO A 60 7.22 2.44 -7.96
C PRO A 60 6.48 1.76 -9.12
N LEU A 61 5.57 2.49 -9.77
CA LEU A 61 4.79 1.98 -10.91
C LEU A 61 5.48 2.21 -12.25
N TRP A 62 6.41 3.16 -12.29
CA TRP A 62 7.10 3.61 -13.49
C TRP A 62 8.60 3.61 -13.21
N HIS A 63 9.41 3.29 -14.22
CA HIS A 63 10.87 3.43 -14.10
C HIS A 63 11.23 4.91 -14.05
N ASP A 64 12.02 5.33 -13.06
CA ASP A 64 12.46 6.73 -12.83
C ASP A 64 13.05 7.44 -14.07
N ASN A 65 13.42 6.68 -15.10
CA ASN A 65 13.97 7.19 -16.35
C ASN A 65 12.97 7.96 -17.23
N GLU A 66 11.66 7.76 -17.08
CA GLU A 66 10.67 8.46 -17.95
C GLU A 66 10.30 9.86 -17.43
N LEU A 67 10.42 10.10 -16.12
CA LEU A 67 10.05 11.39 -15.49
C LEU A 67 11.21 12.40 -15.47
N MET A 68 12.47 11.95 -15.52
CA MET A 68 13.62 12.85 -15.62
C MET A 68 13.71 13.59 -16.97
N MET A 69 12.94 13.18 -17.99
CA MET A 69 12.86 13.86 -19.30
C MET A 69 11.67 14.84 -19.42
N GLN A 70 10.66 14.76 -18.54
CA GLN A 70 9.45 15.60 -18.64
C GLN A 70 9.43 16.83 -17.72
N ASN A 71 10.47 17.04 -16.91
CA ASN A 71 10.65 18.22 -16.05
C ASN A 71 10.96 19.54 -16.81
N ARG A 72 10.36 19.73 -17.99
CA ARG A 72 10.33 21.03 -18.70
C ARG A 72 8.94 21.49 -19.15
N SER A 73 7.87 20.76 -18.84
CA SER A 73 6.51 21.17 -19.23
C SER A 73 5.59 21.25 -18.01
N SER A 74 5.54 22.43 -17.42
CA SER A 74 4.41 22.88 -16.61
C SER A 74 3.09 22.73 -17.38
N ASN A 75 2.05 22.23 -16.71
CA ASN A 75 0.64 22.15 -17.15
C ASN A 75 0.13 20.84 -17.80
N THR A 76 0.38 19.68 -17.19
CA THR A 76 -0.59 18.59 -17.27
C THR A 76 -0.95 18.17 -15.85
N THR A 77 -2.22 18.30 -15.48
CA THR A 77 -2.84 17.62 -14.35
C THR A 77 -2.80 16.12 -14.61
N SER A 78 -1.61 15.54 -14.48
CA SER A 78 -1.41 14.10 -14.51
C SER A 78 -2.15 13.54 -13.31
N VAL A 79 -3.16 12.72 -13.56
CA VAL A 79 -3.83 11.92 -12.53
C VAL A 79 -2.74 11.02 -11.94
N GLN A 80 -2.13 11.47 -10.84
CA GLN A 80 -1.08 10.73 -10.15
C GLN A 80 -1.72 9.51 -9.49
N PHE A 81 -1.74 8.42 -10.24
CA PHE A 81 -2.08 7.11 -9.73
C PHE A 81 -0.85 6.54 -9.03
N ALA A 82 -0.98 6.21 -7.75
CA ALA A 82 0.08 5.65 -6.91
C ALA A 82 -0.39 4.34 -6.28
N LEU A 83 0.54 3.38 -6.16
CA LEU A 83 0.27 2.09 -5.54
C LEU A 83 0.93 2.05 -4.17
N TYR A 84 0.12 1.77 -3.15
CA TYR A 84 0.60 1.58 -1.78
C TYR A 84 0.42 0.13 -1.34
N CYS A 85 1.47 -0.46 -0.78
CA CYS A 85 1.46 -1.78 -0.21
C CYS A 85 1.44 -1.69 1.32
N ILE A 86 0.48 -2.37 1.94
CA ILE A 86 0.30 -2.43 3.39
C ILE A 86 0.51 -3.88 3.85
N PRO A 87 1.61 -4.18 4.56
CA PRO A 87 1.84 -5.53 5.08
C PRO A 87 0.86 -5.85 6.21
N LEU A 88 0.11 -6.93 6.03
CA LEU A 88 -0.79 -7.50 7.03
C LEU A 88 -0.25 -8.88 7.45
N ILE A 89 -0.43 -9.22 8.73
CA ILE A 89 -0.04 -10.53 9.27
C ILE A 89 -1.33 -11.26 9.65
N GLU A 90 -1.52 -12.47 9.14
CA GLU A 90 -2.74 -13.27 9.29
C GLU A 90 -3.11 -13.53 10.76
N ASN A 91 -2.11 -13.77 11.62
CA ASN A 91 -2.29 -14.04 13.05
C ASN A 91 -2.73 -12.81 13.88
N GLU A 92 -3.00 -11.67 13.23
CA GLU A 92 -3.62 -10.52 13.87
C GLU A 92 -5.13 -10.55 13.55
N ASP A 93 -5.90 -11.28 14.39
CA ASP A 93 -7.33 -11.66 14.25
C ASP A 93 -8.27 -10.61 13.64
N GLU A 94 -7.96 -9.33 13.80
CA GLU A 94 -8.80 -8.21 13.38
C GLU A 94 -8.76 -7.92 11.87
N PHE A 95 -7.72 -8.35 11.14
CA PHE A 95 -7.63 -8.12 9.69
C PHE A 95 -8.51 -9.06 8.86
N THR A 96 -8.99 -10.15 9.47
CA THR A 96 -9.97 -11.06 8.84
C THR A 96 -11.25 -10.32 8.40
N LYS A 97 -11.59 -9.18 9.02
CA LYS A 97 -12.75 -8.35 8.66
C LYS A 97 -12.68 -7.81 7.22
N LEU A 98 -11.51 -7.73 6.59
CA LEU A 98 -11.37 -7.34 5.17
C LEU A 98 -12.07 -8.33 4.24
N THR A 99 -12.20 -9.59 4.63
CA THR A 99 -12.94 -10.61 3.86
C THR A 99 -14.42 -10.27 3.66
N LYS A 100 -14.97 -9.29 4.41
CA LYS A 100 -16.34 -8.81 4.23
C LYS A 100 -16.53 -7.96 2.97
N ILE A 101 -15.46 -7.36 2.46
CA ILE A 101 -15.49 -6.43 1.33
C ILE A 101 -14.67 -6.92 0.13
N GLY A 102 -13.93 -8.01 0.28
CA GLY A 102 -13.08 -8.59 -0.75
C GLY A 102 -12.50 -9.94 -0.33
N HIS A 103 -11.46 -10.39 -1.00
CA HIS A 103 -10.80 -11.67 -0.73
C HIS A 103 -9.29 -11.55 -0.94
N PHE A 104 -8.55 -12.46 -0.31
CA PHE A 104 -7.11 -12.55 -0.46
C PHE A 104 -6.78 -13.63 -1.48
N GLU A 105 -5.96 -13.29 -2.46
CA GLU A 105 -5.48 -14.20 -3.48
C GLU A 105 -3.96 -14.29 -3.45
N ALA A 106 -3.40 -15.45 -3.78
CA ALA A 106 -1.96 -15.61 -3.85
C ALA A 106 -1.40 -14.73 -4.98
N LEU A 107 -0.40 -13.89 -4.67
CA LEU A 107 0.19 -12.96 -5.64
C LEU A 107 0.68 -13.66 -6.91
N SER A 108 1.28 -14.84 -6.77
CA SER A 108 1.76 -15.64 -7.90
C SER A 108 0.63 -16.13 -8.81
N SER A 109 -0.50 -16.52 -8.23
CA SER A 109 -1.69 -16.93 -8.99
C SER A 109 -2.26 -15.75 -9.76
N VAL A 110 -2.47 -14.62 -9.09
CA VAL A 110 -3.03 -13.40 -9.70
C VAL A 110 -2.11 -12.88 -10.79
N SER A 111 -0.81 -12.80 -10.54
CA SER A 111 0.17 -12.32 -11.53
C SER A 111 0.20 -13.20 -12.78
N LYS A 112 0.06 -14.53 -12.62
CA LYS A 112 -0.09 -15.45 -13.73
C LYS A 112 -1.37 -15.18 -14.53
N TYR A 113 -2.49 -14.94 -13.86
CA TYR A 113 -3.74 -14.58 -14.55
C TYR A 113 -3.59 -13.27 -15.33
N CYS A 114 -2.94 -12.25 -14.76
CA CYS A 114 -2.68 -10.98 -15.45
C CYS A 114 -1.89 -11.15 -16.77
N GLN A 115 -1.08 -12.20 -16.90
CA GLN A 115 -0.30 -12.49 -18.11
C GLN A 115 -1.02 -13.38 -19.13
N VAL A 116 -1.95 -14.24 -18.68
CA VAL A 116 -2.58 -15.28 -19.52
C VAL A 116 -4.01 -14.91 -19.94
N ASP A 117 -4.79 -14.32 -19.04
CA ASP A 117 -6.19 -13.93 -19.28
C ASP A 117 -6.50 -12.60 -18.58
N SER A 118 -6.35 -11.51 -19.32
CA SER A 118 -6.56 -10.16 -18.80
C SER A 118 -8.03 -9.79 -18.59
N ASN A 119 -9.00 -10.66 -18.93
CA ASN A 119 -10.41 -10.28 -18.86
C ASN A 119 -10.94 -10.23 -17.42
N CYS A 120 -10.29 -10.93 -16.49
CA CYS A 120 -10.69 -10.94 -15.07
C CYS A 120 -10.34 -9.64 -14.32
N PHE A 121 -9.41 -8.84 -14.84
CA PHE A 121 -8.83 -7.67 -14.18
C PHE A 121 -8.89 -6.43 -15.08
N SER A 122 -8.84 -5.23 -14.52
CA SER A 122 -8.57 -4.04 -15.34
C SER A 122 -7.10 -3.98 -15.74
N VAL A 123 -6.78 -3.31 -16.85
CA VAL A 123 -5.39 -3.11 -17.32
C VAL A 123 -4.54 -2.45 -16.23
N GLU A 124 -5.10 -1.45 -15.55
CA GLU A 124 -4.46 -0.76 -14.42
C GLU A 124 -4.17 -1.71 -13.26
N THR A 125 -5.13 -2.59 -12.92
CA THR A 125 -4.95 -3.59 -11.87
C THR A 125 -3.85 -4.59 -12.25
N CYS A 126 -3.85 -5.09 -13.50
CA CYS A 126 -2.79 -5.96 -14.00
C CYS A 126 -1.42 -5.31 -13.88
N HIS A 127 -1.29 -4.05 -14.32
CA HIS A 127 -0.03 -3.31 -14.22
C HIS A 127 0.46 -3.22 -12.78
N CYS A 128 -0.42 -2.85 -11.84
CA CYS A 128 -0.09 -2.76 -10.42
C CYS A 128 0.39 -4.09 -9.83
N ILE A 129 -0.31 -5.18 -10.13
CA ILE A 129 0.02 -6.51 -9.62
C ILE A 129 1.39 -6.95 -10.12
N LEU A 130 1.65 -6.78 -11.42
CA LEU A 130 2.94 -7.14 -12.03
C LEU A 130 4.09 -6.27 -11.49
N GLN A 131 3.86 -4.96 -11.28
CA GLN A 131 4.86 -4.09 -10.66
C GLN A 131 5.11 -4.44 -9.20
N LEU A 132 4.06 -4.79 -8.43
CA LEU A 132 4.20 -5.24 -7.06
C LEU A 132 5.03 -6.53 -6.96
N GLU A 133 4.73 -7.53 -7.78
CA GLU A 133 5.47 -8.79 -7.82
C GLU A 133 6.96 -8.56 -8.13
N ARG A 134 7.24 -7.79 -9.19
CA ARG A 134 8.59 -7.43 -9.57
C ARG A 134 9.32 -6.66 -8.46
N TRP A 135 8.67 -5.66 -7.88
CA TRP A 135 9.26 -4.83 -6.83
C TRP A 135 9.60 -5.65 -5.58
N LEU A 136 8.67 -6.50 -5.11
CA LEU A 136 8.92 -7.39 -3.97
C LEU A 136 10.11 -8.33 -4.24
N TYR A 137 10.18 -8.89 -5.45
CA TYR A 137 11.31 -9.73 -5.87
C TYR A 137 12.63 -8.96 -5.84
N ASP A 138 12.67 -7.77 -6.47
CA ASP A 138 13.88 -6.95 -6.56
C ASP A 138 14.34 -6.48 -5.16
N GLN A 139 13.42 -6.05 -4.30
CA GLN A 139 13.74 -5.64 -2.92
C GLN A 139 14.31 -6.79 -2.09
N GLN A 140 13.71 -7.98 -2.18
CA GLN A 140 14.19 -9.16 -1.45
C GLN A 140 15.52 -9.68 -2.00
N ARG A 141 15.73 -9.59 -3.32
CA ARG A 141 17.00 -9.94 -3.96
C ARG A 141 18.13 -9.00 -3.51
N ASN A 142 17.84 -7.70 -3.42
CA ASN A 142 18.82 -6.70 -3.00
C ASN A 142 19.10 -6.73 -1.48
N ASN A 143 18.10 -7.13 -0.68
CA ASN A 143 18.22 -7.24 0.76
C ASN A 143 17.48 -8.49 1.25
N THR A 144 18.24 -9.51 1.64
CA THR A 144 17.72 -10.81 2.09
C THR A 144 16.83 -10.73 3.34
N ASN A 145 16.88 -9.64 4.08
CA ASN A 145 16.02 -9.39 5.25
C ASN A 145 14.85 -8.45 4.94
N PHE A 146 14.64 -8.07 3.68
CA PHE A 146 13.62 -7.12 3.29
C PHE A 146 12.23 -7.59 3.72
N LEU A 147 11.78 -8.79 3.29
CA LEU A 147 10.44 -9.28 3.60
C LEU A 147 10.24 -9.45 5.11
N ALA A 148 11.24 -9.95 5.83
CA ALA A 148 11.18 -10.05 7.28
C ALA A 148 10.97 -8.67 7.94
N ARG A 149 11.70 -7.64 7.50
CA ARG A 149 11.52 -6.26 7.99
C ARG A 149 10.21 -5.64 7.50
N PHE A 150 9.79 -5.97 6.30
CA PHE A 150 8.57 -5.47 5.66
C PHE A 150 7.35 -5.89 6.48
N PHE A 151 7.22 -7.17 6.80
CA PHE A 151 6.09 -7.70 7.59
C PHE A 151 6.27 -7.56 9.11
N LEU A 152 7.43 -7.95 9.66
CA LEU A 152 7.54 -8.24 11.10
C LEU A 152 8.07 -7.09 11.95
N LEU A 153 8.71 -6.09 11.35
CA LEU A 153 9.25 -4.98 12.15
C LEU A 153 8.08 -4.25 12.87
N PRO A 154 8.22 -3.89 14.15
CA PRO A 154 7.16 -3.18 14.87
C PRO A 154 6.88 -1.77 14.30
N PRO A 155 5.66 -1.23 14.50
CA PRO A 155 5.32 0.15 14.15
C PRO A 155 6.29 1.17 14.75
N ALA A 156 6.49 2.31 14.07
CA ALA A 156 7.41 3.36 14.52
C ALA A 156 7.09 3.85 15.94
N LYS A 157 5.81 4.03 16.29
CA LYS A 157 5.34 4.43 17.63
C LYS A 157 5.89 3.55 18.76
N ILE A 158 6.11 2.26 18.52
CA ILE A 158 6.64 1.32 19.54
C ILE A 158 8.18 1.33 19.56
N ARG A 159 8.82 1.70 18.45
CA ARG A 159 10.29 1.69 18.31
C ARG A 159 10.97 2.98 18.73
N ILE A 160 10.26 4.11 18.67
CA ILE A 160 10.79 5.43 19.08
C ILE A 160 11.07 5.40 20.58
N ARG A 161 12.30 5.75 20.96
CA ARG A 161 12.73 5.85 22.37
C ARG A 161 12.77 7.29 22.85
N GLU A 162 13.29 8.16 21.99
CA GLU A 162 13.50 9.57 22.26
C GLU A 162 13.15 10.38 21.02
N CYS A 163 12.68 11.59 21.23
CA CYS A 163 12.37 12.54 20.17
C CYS A 163 12.77 13.93 20.68
N ALA A 164 13.73 14.54 20.00
CA ALA A 164 14.19 15.89 20.28
C ALA A 164 13.73 16.80 19.15
N HIS A 165 13.03 17.88 19.50
CA HIS A 165 12.61 18.89 18.54
C HIS A 165 13.49 20.12 18.72
N ASN A 166 13.79 20.80 17.61
CA ASN A 166 14.42 22.09 17.69
C ASN A 166 13.39 23.10 18.24
N PRO A 167 13.68 23.80 19.37
CA PRO A 167 12.74 24.73 19.98
C PRO A 167 12.28 25.86 19.06
N ALA A 168 13.09 26.22 18.06
CA ALA A 168 12.72 27.21 17.05
C ALA A 168 11.47 26.82 16.22
N TYR A 169 11.08 25.54 16.23
CA TYR A 169 9.94 24.97 15.49
C TYR A 169 8.89 24.32 16.41
N GLU A 170 8.95 24.57 17.73
CA GLU A 170 8.10 23.88 18.72
C GLU A 170 6.60 24.16 18.56
N HIS A 171 6.23 25.35 18.03
CA HIS A 171 4.83 25.69 17.76
C HIS A 171 4.19 24.82 16.66
N GLU A 172 4.98 24.23 15.76
CA GLU A 172 4.49 23.36 14.68
C GLU A 172 4.45 21.88 15.08
N HIS A 173 5.26 21.47 16.07
CA HIS A 173 5.53 20.05 16.35
C HIS A 173 5.15 19.57 17.75
N SER A 174 4.89 20.46 18.72
CA SER A 174 4.62 20.08 20.11
C SER A 174 3.39 19.17 20.27
N THR A 175 2.35 19.34 19.45
CA THR A 175 1.11 18.55 19.52
C THR A 175 1.25 17.14 18.93
N LEU A 176 2.20 16.90 18.02
CA LEU A 176 2.34 15.64 17.29
C LEU A 176 3.00 14.53 18.13
N CYS A 177 3.92 14.91 19.02
CA CYS A 177 4.72 13.95 19.80
C CYS A 177 4.19 13.68 21.22
N HIS A 178 3.39 14.59 21.80
CA HIS A 178 2.87 14.43 23.16
C HIS A 178 1.92 13.23 23.35
N ASN A 179 1.33 12.72 22.26
CA ASN A 179 0.42 11.57 22.29
C ASN A 179 1.12 10.19 22.32
N LEU A 180 2.45 10.15 22.18
CA LEU A 180 3.21 8.89 22.22
C LEU A 180 3.50 8.39 23.65
N ARG A 181 3.37 9.26 24.66
CA ARG A 181 3.70 8.94 26.07
C ARG A 181 2.50 8.64 26.98
N LYS A 182 1.27 8.94 26.57
CA LYS A 182 0.09 8.94 27.48
C LYS A 182 -0.78 7.68 27.47
N GLU A 183 -0.47 6.69 26.65
CA GLU A 183 -1.13 5.37 26.69
C GLU A 183 -0.15 4.34 27.24
N LYS A 184 -0.04 4.30 28.57
CA LYS A 184 0.51 3.16 29.33
C LYS A 184 -0.60 2.57 30.17
#